data_AF-A0A6P1DT46-F1
#
_entry.id   AF-A0A6P1DT46-F1
#
_cell.length_a   1.000
_cell.length_b   1.000
_cell.length_c   1.000
_cell.angle_alpha   90.00
_cell.angle_beta   90.00
_cell.angle_gamma   90.00
#
_symmetry.space_group_name_H-M   'P 1'
#
loop_
_entity.id
_entity.type
_entity.pdbx_description
1 polymer ?
#
loop_
_entity_poly.entity_id
_entity_poly.type
_entity_poly.pdbx_seq_one_letter_code
_entity_poly.pdbx_strand_id
1 'polypeptide(L)'
;MKAIVAHHDISGPAHALESIRAARVDDAFTKTLGTLMGRLFGSCVVTEGADTAADDTASEPVDTIHFAMRMQLSLSAEDYARTQSDLKELVQLRNTLVHHFIDQHDLWSTDGCLTARDALVAAYERIDKHFEQLRSWADHMDQARRLAAEFMQSDAGYDLMVNGIAPDGTVNWPAAGIVRVLREAANELAVDGWTPVAAAGRWIMERNPEQQPKKYGCASWRQVLHESRLFELRCRDLDGQRAACYRVRAE
;
A
#
# COMPACT_ATOMS: atom_id res chain seq x y z
N MET A 1 3.83 15.16 12.45
CA MET A 1 3.44 15.62 11.10
C MET A 1 4.44 15.26 10.00
N LYS A 2 5.72 15.67 10.07
CA LYS A 2 6.73 15.32 9.03
C LYS A 2 6.79 13.82 8.73
N ALA A 3 6.89 12.99 9.78
CA ALA A 3 6.89 11.53 9.65
C ALA A 3 5.62 10.99 8.96
N ILE A 4 4.45 11.52 9.30
CA ILE A 4 3.16 11.15 8.66
C ILE A 4 3.23 11.44 7.16
N VAL A 5 3.53 12.69 6.78
CA VAL A 5 3.56 13.11 5.37
C VAL A 5 4.62 12.34 4.57
N ALA A 6 5.80 12.08 5.16
CA ALA A 6 6.87 11.36 4.50
C ALA A 6 6.55 9.89 4.22
N HIS A 7 5.79 9.23 5.11
CA HIS A 7 5.64 7.78 5.09
C HIS A 7 4.22 7.27 4.79
N HIS A 8 3.23 8.15 4.63
CA HIS A 8 1.87 7.73 4.32
C HIS A 8 1.70 7.14 2.93
N ASP A 9 2.61 7.40 1.99
CA ASP A 9 2.47 7.02 0.60
C ASP A 9 3.85 6.78 -0.01
N ILE A 10 3.99 5.69 -0.77
CA ILE A 10 5.17 5.34 -1.54
C ILE A 10 4.72 4.56 -2.79
N SER A 11 5.24 4.92 -3.95
CA SER A 11 4.92 4.27 -5.21
C SER A 11 6.15 4.35 -6.12
N GLY A 12 6.47 3.26 -6.80
CA GLY A 12 7.60 3.21 -7.73
C GLY A 12 8.08 1.79 -8.04
N PRO A 13 9.06 1.67 -8.94
CA PRO A 13 9.64 0.39 -9.26
C PRO A 13 10.44 -0.14 -8.08
N ALA A 14 10.40 -1.46 -7.85
CA ALA A 14 10.95 -2.11 -6.67
C ALA A 14 12.43 -1.74 -6.39
N HIS A 15 13.24 -1.62 -7.45
CA HIS A 15 14.65 -1.28 -7.35
C HIS A 15 14.92 0.17 -6.91
N ALA A 16 13.96 1.08 -7.08
CA ALA A 16 14.10 2.50 -6.73
C ALA A 16 13.40 2.90 -5.42
N LEU A 17 12.61 2.01 -4.81
CA LEU A 17 11.76 2.32 -3.66
C LEU A 17 12.53 2.96 -2.48
N GLU A 18 13.70 2.45 -2.15
CA GLU A 18 14.56 2.99 -1.08
C GLU A 18 14.94 4.46 -1.36
N SER A 19 15.33 4.76 -2.61
CA SER A 19 15.69 6.13 -3.02
C SER A 19 14.49 7.08 -3.02
N ILE A 20 13.32 6.61 -3.47
CA ILE A 20 12.07 7.37 -3.43
C ILE A 20 11.68 7.66 -1.99
N ARG A 21 11.78 6.67 -1.10
CA ARG A 21 11.52 6.83 0.33
C ARG A 21 12.44 7.89 0.95
N ALA A 22 13.74 7.81 0.67
CA ALA A 22 14.72 8.78 1.19
C ALA A 22 14.41 10.21 0.71
N ALA A 23 14.15 10.39 -0.59
CA ALA A 23 13.81 11.69 -1.16
C ALA A 23 12.53 12.29 -0.55
N ARG A 24 11.51 11.46 -0.28
CA ARG A 24 10.27 11.92 0.39
C ARG A 24 10.50 12.34 1.83
N VAL A 25 11.37 11.62 2.55
CA VAL A 25 11.78 11.98 3.91
C VAL A 25 12.47 13.35 3.90
N ASP A 26 13.49 13.51 3.06
CA ASP A 26 14.24 14.78 2.95
C ASP A 26 13.32 15.94 2.56
N ASP A 27 12.47 15.74 1.56
CA ASP A 27 11.53 16.76 1.12
C ASP A 27 10.57 17.19 2.24
N ALA A 28 10.01 16.25 3.00
CA ALA A 28 9.16 16.56 4.16
C ALA A 28 9.92 17.30 5.28
N PHE A 29 11.20 16.96 5.50
CA PHE A 29 12.03 17.62 6.51
C PHE A 29 12.30 19.09 6.21
N THR A 30 12.34 19.49 4.93
CA THR A 30 12.54 20.89 4.52
C THR A 30 11.27 21.75 4.58
N LYS A 31 10.07 21.16 4.74
CA LYS A 31 8.82 21.91 4.67
C LYS A 31 8.43 22.60 5.97
N THR A 32 7.78 23.74 5.82
CA THR A 32 7.15 24.51 6.91
C THR A 32 5.86 23.82 7.39
N LEU A 33 5.40 24.19 8.58
CA LEU A 33 4.15 23.64 9.15
C LEU A 33 2.95 23.85 8.22
N GLY A 34 2.83 25.03 7.60
CA GLY A 34 1.74 25.33 6.67
C GLY A 34 1.74 24.45 5.42
N THR A 35 2.92 24.21 4.82
CA THR A 35 3.05 23.30 3.67
C THR A 35 2.76 21.85 4.06
N LEU A 36 3.22 21.41 5.24
CA LEU A 36 2.94 20.06 5.74
C LEU A 36 1.46 19.85 6.03
N MET A 37 0.76 20.85 6.55
CA MET A 37 -0.68 20.82 6.76
C MET A 37 -1.43 20.65 5.44
N GLY A 38 -1.05 21.42 4.41
CA GLY A 38 -1.64 21.26 3.07
C GLY A 38 -1.48 19.85 2.50
N ARG A 39 -0.31 19.23 2.69
CA ARG A 39 -0.07 17.84 2.28
C ARG A 39 -0.82 16.82 3.11
N LEU A 40 -0.89 17.03 4.43
CA LEU A 40 -1.61 16.15 5.35
C LEU A 40 -3.08 16.02 4.92
N PHE A 41 -3.77 17.13 4.68
CA PHE A 41 -5.17 17.14 4.25
C PHE A 41 -5.37 16.90 2.75
N GLY A 42 -4.32 17.01 1.94
CA GLY A 42 -4.39 16.73 0.50
C GLY A 42 -4.34 15.24 0.17
N SER A 43 -3.69 14.42 1.01
CA SER A 43 -3.45 13.01 0.67
C SER A 43 -3.47 12.02 1.84
N CYS A 44 -3.19 12.47 3.08
CA CYS A 44 -3.09 11.58 4.24
C CYS A 44 -4.41 11.46 5.00
N VAL A 45 -5.09 12.58 5.23
CA VAL A 45 -6.34 12.66 6.01
C VAL A 45 -7.49 12.84 5.03
N VAL A 46 -8.45 11.92 5.06
CA VAL A 46 -9.60 11.90 4.16
C VAL A 46 -10.89 11.85 4.99
N THR A 47 -12.00 12.26 4.38
CA THR A 47 -13.32 12.08 4.97
C THR A 47 -13.82 10.67 4.72
N GLU A 48 -14.55 10.09 5.67
CA GLU A 48 -15.23 8.81 5.50
C GLU A 48 -16.08 8.80 4.21
N GLY A 49 -15.95 7.73 3.42
CA GLY A 49 -16.66 7.59 2.14
C GLY A 49 -16.05 8.34 0.96
N ALA A 50 -14.89 8.99 1.12
CA ALA A 50 -14.12 9.46 -0.03
C ALA A 50 -13.64 8.26 -0.87
N ASP A 51 -13.76 8.34 -2.19
CA ASP A 51 -13.18 7.33 -3.08
C ASP A 51 -11.66 7.34 -2.92
N THR A 52 -11.15 6.28 -2.29
CA THR A 52 -9.72 6.06 -2.03
C THR A 52 -9.08 5.15 -3.07
N ALA A 53 -9.77 4.91 -4.19
CA ALA A 53 -9.27 4.11 -5.29
C ALA A 53 -7.84 4.57 -5.62
N ALA A 54 -6.90 3.63 -5.57
CA ALA A 54 -5.56 3.87 -6.07
C ALA A 54 -5.72 4.39 -7.49
N ASP A 55 -5.08 5.52 -7.78
CA ASP A 55 -5.09 6.07 -9.14
C ASP A 55 -4.39 5.02 -10.01
N ASP A 56 -5.17 4.24 -10.75
CA ASP A 56 -4.73 3.17 -11.66
C ASP A 56 -4.07 3.81 -12.89
N THR A 57 -2.98 4.56 -12.66
CA THR A 57 -2.19 5.22 -13.68
C THR A 57 -0.75 4.73 -13.62
N ALA A 58 -0.58 3.41 -13.67
CA ALA A 58 0.68 2.81 -14.06
C ALA A 58 0.48 2.03 -15.36
N SER A 59 0.40 2.75 -16.48
CA SER A 59 0.72 2.18 -17.79
C SER A 59 2.24 2.16 -17.91
N GLU A 60 2.85 1.29 -17.11
CA GLU A 60 4.31 1.11 -17.02
C GLU A 60 4.72 -0.12 -17.85
N PRO A 61 5.99 -0.23 -18.28
CA PRO A 61 6.46 -1.37 -19.05
C PRO A 61 6.21 -2.68 -18.30
N VAL A 62 5.72 -3.70 -19.02
CA VAL A 62 5.30 -5.03 -18.50
C VAL A 62 6.39 -5.75 -17.69
N ASP A 63 7.66 -5.32 -17.78
CA ASP A 63 8.82 -6.04 -17.25
C ASP A 63 9.42 -5.46 -15.95
N THR A 64 8.76 -4.48 -15.30
CA THR A 64 9.24 -3.94 -14.01
C THR A 64 8.22 -4.15 -12.90
N ILE A 65 8.65 -4.77 -11.79
CA ILE A 65 7.81 -4.90 -10.59
C ILE A 65 7.60 -3.51 -10.00
N HIS A 66 6.36 -3.05 -10.08
CA HIS A 66 5.91 -1.81 -9.46
C HIS A 66 5.31 -2.11 -8.09
N PHE A 67 5.62 -1.29 -7.10
CA PHE A 67 5.04 -1.39 -5.76
C PHE A 67 4.44 -0.05 -5.39
N ALA A 68 3.22 -0.08 -4.87
CA ALA A 68 2.56 1.07 -4.30
C ALA A 68 1.94 0.71 -2.95
N MET A 69 2.11 1.60 -1.97
CA MET A 69 1.50 1.51 -0.66
C MET A 69 1.04 2.90 -0.25
N ARG A 70 -0.23 3.00 0.16
CA ARG A 70 -0.82 4.21 0.69
C ARG A 70 -1.58 3.91 1.98
N MET A 71 -1.37 4.74 2.99
CA MET A 71 -2.04 4.72 4.27
C MET A 71 -2.77 6.05 4.46
N GLN A 72 -4.05 5.98 4.78
CA GLN A 72 -4.87 7.16 4.99
C GLN A 72 -5.57 7.09 6.36
N LEU A 73 -5.78 8.25 6.94
CA LEU A 73 -6.58 8.44 8.15
C LEU A 73 -7.96 8.91 7.72
N SER A 74 -8.96 8.08 7.95
CA SER A 74 -10.36 8.42 7.69
C SER A 74 -10.97 9.09 8.91
N LEU A 75 -11.57 10.26 8.74
CA LEU A 75 -12.27 11.01 9.77
C LEU A 75 -13.71 11.30 9.36
N SER A 76 -14.60 11.50 10.33
CA SER A 76 -15.91 12.09 10.08
C SER A 76 -15.74 13.50 9.49
N ALA A 77 -16.74 14.00 8.76
CA ALA A 77 -16.69 15.35 8.20
C ALA A 77 -16.52 16.43 9.27
N GLU A 78 -17.13 16.24 10.45
CA GLU A 78 -16.99 17.14 11.59
C GLU A 78 -15.57 17.10 12.17
N ASP A 79 -15.01 15.91 12.38
CA ASP A 79 -13.65 15.75 12.90
C ASP A 79 -12.59 16.28 11.94
N TYR A 80 -12.82 16.11 10.64
CA TYR A 80 -11.97 16.66 9.60
C TYR A 80 -11.92 18.18 9.69
N ALA A 81 -13.10 18.84 9.67
CA ALA A 81 -13.20 20.30 9.71
C ALA A 81 -12.61 20.86 11.01
N ARG A 82 -12.89 20.22 12.15
CA ARG A 82 -12.33 20.58 13.45
C ARG A 82 -10.81 20.47 13.45
N THR A 83 -10.25 19.34 13.02
CA THR A 83 -8.80 19.13 13.01
C THR A 83 -8.09 20.10 12.05
N GLN A 84 -8.72 20.42 10.91
CA GLN A 84 -8.19 21.41 9.98
C GLN A 84 -8.15 22.81 10.61
N SER A 85 -9.20 23.20 11.34
CA SER A 85 -9.26 24.47 12.06
C SER A 85 -8.19 24.54 13.15
N ASP A 86 -8.10 23.49 13.97
CA ASP A 86 -7.14 23.35 15.07
C ASP A 86 -5.68 23.49 14.61
N LEU A 87 -5.32 22.81 13.51
CA LEU A 87 -3.96 22.91 12.95
C LEU A 87 -3.69 24.27 12.30
N LYS A 88 -4.72 24.95 11.79
CA LYS A 88 -4.59 26.34 11.30
C LYS A 88 -4.37 27.32 12.45
N GLU A 89 -5.02 27.10 13.60
CA GLU A 89 -4.78 27.87 14.82
C GLU A 89 -3.31 27.75 15.25
N LEU A 90 -2.69 26.57 15.21
CA LEU A 90 -1.26 26.41 15.51
C LEU A 90 -0.35 27.27 14.62
N VAL A 91 -0.64 27.36 13.33
CA VAL A 91 0.13 28.21 12.40
C VAL A 91 0.00 29.68 12.78
N GLN A 92 -1.21 30.11 13.12
CA GLN A 92 -1.48 31.47 13.58
C GLN A 92 -0.77 31.75 14.92
N LEU A 93 -0.87 30.83 15.89
CA LEU A 93 -0.21 30.91 17.18
C LEU A 93 1.29 31.06 17.03
N ARG A 94 1.93 30.23 16.19
CA ARG A 94 3.36 30.35 15.88
C ARG A 94 3.70 31.73 15.31
N ASN A 95 2.89 32.25 14.40
CA ASN A 95 3.14 33.55 13.79
C ASN A 95 2.97 34.69 14.80
N THR A 96 1.95 34.63 15.67
CA THR A 96 1.77 35.58 16.77
C THR A 96 2.96 35.55 17.72
N LEU A 97 3.38 34.36 18.17
CA LEU A 97 4.52 34.20 19.06
C LEU A 97 5.83 34.75 18.48
N VAL A 98 6.06 34.55 17.18
CA VAL A 98 7.31 34.96 16.52
C VAL A 98 7.31 36.44 16.09
N HIS A 99 6.17 36.95 15.63
CA HIS A 99 6.11 38.26 14.97
C HIS A 99 5.38 39.34 15.76
N HIS A 100 4.49 38.98 16.69
CA HIS A 100 3.61 39.93 17.36
C HIS A 100 3.66 39.89 18.87
N PHE A 101 4.36 38.91 19.46
CA PHE A 101 4.38 38.72 20.92
C PHE A 101 4.91 39.94 21.68
N ILE A 102 6.01 40.53 21.21
CA ILE A 102 6.62 41.71 21.84
C ILE A 102 5.74 42.95 21.65
N ASP A 103 5.01 43.04 20.53
CA ASP A 103 4.09 44.16 20.28
C ASP A 103 2.81 44.06 21.12
N GLN A 104 2.42 42.85 21.51
CA GLN A 104 1.19 42.56 22.26
C GLN A 104 1.37 42.62 23.78
N HIS A 105 2.60 42.47 24.28
CA HIS A 105 2.89 42.42 25.71
C HIS A 105 3.94 43.45 26.09
N ASP A 106 3.64 44.24 27.13
CA ASP A 106 4.62 45.16 27.70
C ASP A 106 5.66 44.40 28.54
N LEU A 107 6.82 44.15 27.95
CA LEU A 107 7.93 43.47 28.63
C LEU A 107 8.74 44.38 29.56
N TRP A 108 8.39 45.66 29.65
CA TRP A 108 9.11 46.64 30.49
C TRP A 108 8.43 46.88 31.84
N SER A 109 7.23 46.32 32.07
CA SER A 109 6.55 46.33 33.36
C SER A 109 6.43 44.93 33.95
N THR A 110 6.41 44.86 35.28
CA THR A 110 6.22 43.60 36.00
C THR A 110 4.86 42.95 35.68
N ASP A 111 3.80 43.75 35.59
CA ASP A 111 2.45 43.28 35.27
C ASP A 111 2.33 42.78 33.83
N GLY A 112 2.93 43.50 32.87
CA GLY A 112 3.01 43.06 31.48
C GLY A 112 3.82 41.77 31.32
N CYS A 113 4.90 41.59 32.09
CA CYS A 113 5.65 40.33 32.14
C CYS A 113 4.82 39.16 32.71
N LEU A 114 4.01 39.40 33.74
CA LEU A 114 3.12 38.36 34.30
C LEU A 114 2.06 37.93 33.27
N THR A 115 1.46 38.90 32.59
CA THR A 115 0.48 38.64 31.53
C THR A 115 1.12 37.89 30.35
N ALA A 116 2.33 38.27 29.95
CA ALA A 116 3.10 37.60 28.90
C ALA A 116 3.41 36.14 29.26
N ARG A 117 3.81 35.89 30.51
CA ARG A 117 4.05 34.53 31.01
C ARG A 117 2.78 33.69 30.92
N ASP A 118 1.66 34.21 31.39
CA ASP A 118 0.39 33.47 31.40
C ASP A 118 -0.08 33.17 29.97
N ALA A 119 0.12 34.10 29.03
CA ALA A 119 -0.12 33.88 27.60
C ALA A 119 0.78 32.78 27.01
N LEU A 120 2.07 32.74 27.38
CA LEU A 120 3.00 31.68 26.94
C LEU A 120 2.63 30.31 27.50
N VAL A 121 2.18 30.23 28.75
CA VAL A 121 1.69 28.98 29.35
C VAL A 121 0.45 28.48 28.59
N ALA A 122 -0.53 29.35 28.35
CA ALA A 122 -1.71 29.00 27.58
C ALA A 122 -1.38 28.57 26.14
N ALA A 123 -0.39 29.23 25.51
CA ALA A 123 0.10 28.85 24.19
C ALA A 123 0.75 27.46 24.20
N TYR A 124 1.57 27.17 25.21
CA TYR A 124 2.21 25.87 25.38
C TYR A 124 1.19 24.75 25.54
N GLU A 125 0.18 24.91 26.39
CA GLU A 125 -0.88 23.91 26.60
C GLU A 125 -1.62 23.57 25.29
N ARG A 126 -1.88 24.57 24.45
CA ARG A 126 -2.50 24.35 23.12
C ARG A 126 -1.57 23.60 22.18
N ILE A 127 -0.28 23.97 22.14
CA ILE A 127 0.72 23.29 21.32
C ILE A 127 0.84 21.83 21.74
N ASP A 128 0.90 21.56 23.04
CA ASP A 128 1.07 20.23 23.61
C ASP A 128 -0.10 19.32 23.24
N LYS A 129 -1.34 19.79 23.42
CA LYS A 129 -2.56 19.05 23.03
C LYS A 129 -2.52 18.60 21.55
N HIS A 130 -2.20 19.52 20.64
CA HIS A 130 -2.15 19.17 19.22
C HIS A 130 -0.93 18.32 18.85
N PHE A 131 0.19 18.51 19.56
CA PHE A 131 1.37 17.67 19.40
C PHE A 131 1.06 16.22 19.79
N GLU A 132 0.40 15.99 20.93
CA GLU A 132 -0.02 14.66 21.36
C GLU A 132 -0.95 13.98 20.35
N GLN A 133 -1.92 14.71 19.82
CA GLN A 133 -2.81 14.19 18.76
C GLN A 133 -2.01 13.77 17.51
N LEU A 134 -1.13 14.63 17.00
CA LEU A 134 -0.31 14.32 15.83
C LEU A 134 0.70 13.20 16.10
N ARG A 135 1.18 13.07 17.34
CA ARG A 135 2.06 11.99 17.76
C ARG A 135 1.32 10.66 17.79
N SER A 136 0.12 10.63 18.39
CA SER A 136 -0.73 9.43 18.38
C SER A 136 -1.01 8.94 16.97
N TRP A 137 -1.31 9.86 16.03
CA TRP A 137 -1.48 9.50 14.62
C TRP A 137 -0.21 8.91 14.01
N ALA A 138 0.94 9.51 14.26
CA ALA A 138 2.22 8.99 13.78
C ALA A 138 2.51 7.59 14.34
N ASP A 139 2.23 7.36 15.62
CA ASP A 139 2.42 6.07 16.29
C ASP A 139 1.49 4.99 15.71
N HIS A 140 0.20 5.29 15.50
CA HIS A 140 -0.74 4.35 14.87
C HIS A 140 -0.34 4.01 13.42
N MET A 141 0.10 4.99 12.62
CA MET A 141 0.58 4.73 11.26
C MET A 141 1.88 3.92 11.25
N ASP A 142 2.76 4.13 12.24
CA ASP A 142 3.97 3.32 12.40
C ASP A 142 3.64 1.87 12.75
N GLN A 143 2.70 1.67 13.67
CA GLN A 143 2.21 0.36 14.04
C GLN A 143 1.56 -0.36 12.85
N ALA A 144 0.68 0.31 12.11
CA ALA A 144 0.02 -0.26 10.93
C ALA A 144 1.05 -0.73 9.89
N ARG A 145 2.09 0.08 9.64
CA ARG A 145 3.17 -0.27 8.71
C ARG A 145 4.01 -1.45 9.20
N ARG A 146 4.30 -1.55 10.51
CA ARG A 146 5.01 -2.71 11.07
C ARG A 146 4.20 -3.99 10.90
N LEU A 147 2.92 -3.95 11.23
CA LEU A 147 2.00 -5.09 11.05
C LEU A 147 1.88 -5.50 9.57
N ALA A 148 1.80 -4.51 8.66
CA ALA A 148 1.80 -4.78 7.22
C ALA A 148 3.11 -5.43 6.76
N ALA A 149 4.27 -4.96 7.25
CA ALA A 149 5.56 -5.54 6.92
C ALA A 149 5.70 -6.98 7.47
N GLU A 150 5.28 -7.22 8.72
CA GLU A 150 5.24 -8.55 9.32
C GLU A 150 4.34 -9.50 8.53
N PHE A 151 3.16 -9.04 8.11
CA PHE A 151 2.26 -9.82 7.26
C PHE A 151 2.92 -10.16 5.92
N MET A 152 3.53 -9.20 5.24
CA MET A 152 4.21 -9.42 3.94
C MET A 152 5.39 -10.38 4.04
N GLN A 153 6.02 -10.49 5.21
CA GLN A 153 7.12 -11.43 5.46
C GLN A 153 6.64 -12.83 5.90
N SER A 154 5.35 -13.00 6.18
CA SER A 154 4.76 -14.27 6.59
C SER A 154 4.45 -15.19 5.39
N ASP A 155 4.28 -16.48 5.66
CA ASP A 155 3.83 -17.46 4.65
C ASP A 155 2.48 -17.06 4.03
N ALA A 156 1.57 -16.48 4.82
CA ALA A 156 0.28 -16.00 4.34
C ALA A 156 0.43 -14.79 3.39
N GLY A 157 1.37 -13.89 3.68
CA GLY A 157 1.70 -12.79 2.78
C GLY A 157 2.34 -13.27 1.48
N TYR A 158 3.26 -14.24 1.56
CA TYR A 158 3.84 -14.89 0.39
C TYR A 158 2.78 -15.60 -0.46
N ASP A 159 1.86 -16.33 0.18
CA ASP A 159 0.76 -17.01 -0.49
C ASP A 159 -0.19 -16.04 -1.18
N LEU A 160 -0.51 -14.90 -0.55
CA LEU A 160 -1.31 -13.86 -1.18
C LEU A 160 -0.61 -13.25 -2.41
N MET A 161 0.66 -12.87 -2.27
CA MET A 161 1.40 -12.13 -3.31
C MET A 161 1.89 -12.99 -4.47
N VAL A 162 2.40 -14.19 -4.18
CA VAL A 162 3.04 -15.05 -5.19
C VAL A 162 2.09 -16.13 -5.67
N ASN A 163 1.27 -16.68 -4.76
CA ASN A 163 0.34 -17.76 -5.10
C ASN A 163 -1.07 -17.24 -5.36
N GLY A 164 -1.38 -15.97 -5.08
CA GLY A 164 -2.73 -15.44 -5.25
C GLY A 164 -3.75 -16.10 -4.32
N ILE A 165 -3.31 -16.64 -3.17
CA ILE A 165 -4.15 -17.33 -2.19
C ILE A 165 -4.36 -16.38 -1.00
N ALA A 166 -5.59 -15.94 -0.80
CA ALA A 166 -5.95 -15.08 0.31
C ALA A 166 -5.87 -15.82 1.67
N PRO A 167 -5.76 -15.10 2.80
CA PRO A 167 -5.68 -15.73 4.13
C PRO A 167 -6.89 -16.60 4.50
N ASP A 168 -8.04 -16.41 3.86
CA ASP A 168 -9.23 -17.24 4.01
C ASP A 168 -9.22 -18.51 3.14
N GLY A 169 -8.18 -18.71 2.33
CA GLY A 169 -8.01 -19.81 1.39
C GLY A 169 -8.60 -19.56 0.00
N THR A 170 -9.20 -18.40 -0.25
CA THR A 170 -9.76 -18.04 -1.56
C THR A 170 -8.64 -17.79 -2.57
N VAL A 171 -8.77 -18.33 -3.79
CA VAL A 171 -7.76 -18.19 -4.85
C VAL A 171 -8.17 -17.14 -5.88
N ASN A 172 -7.33 -16.13 -6.08
CA ASN A 172 -7.41 -15.21 -7.21
C ASN A 172 -6.71 -15.82 -8.43
N TRP A 173 -7.44 -16.64 -9.20
CA TRP A 173 -6.89 -17.41 -10.32
C TRP A 173 -6.10 -16.59 -11.37
N PRO A 174 -6.55 -15.41 -11.83
CA PRO A 174 -5.76 -14.56 -12.73
C PRO A 174 -4.36 -14.21 -12.21
N ALA A 175 -4.21 -14.00 -10.90
CA ALA A 175 -2.94 -13.65 -10.26
C ALA A 175 -2.19 -14.86 -9.67
N ALA A 176 -2.76 -16.07 -9.76
CA ALA A 176 -2.22 -17.24 -9.08
C ALA A 176 -0.92 -17.73 -9.74
N GLY A 177 0.10 -17.99 -8.92
CA GLY A 177 1.40 -18.51 -9.38
C GLY A 177 1.28 -19.78 -10.22
N ILE A 178 0.35 -20.68 -9.88
CA ILE A 178 0.11 -21.92 -10.63
C ILE A 178 -0.44 -21.66 -12.05
N VAL A 179 -1.23 -20.60 -12.24
CA VAL A 179 -1.74 -20.19 -13.55
C VAL A 179 -0.61 -19.57 -14.37
N ARG A 180 0.25 -18.76 -13.77
CA ARG A 180 1.44 -18.20 -14.43
C ARG A 180 2.32 -19.33 -15.00
N VAL A 181 2.71 -20.30 -14.18
CA VAL A 181 3.58 -21.41 -14.64
C VAL A 181 2.89 -22.33 -15.65
N LEU A 182 1.55 -22.44 -15.63
CA LEU A 182 0.79 -23.12 -16.68
C LEU A 182 0.81 -22.36 -18.01
N ARG A 183 0.78 -21.02 -17.99
CA ARG A 183 0.96 -20.21 -19.21
C ARG A 183 2.38 -20.35 -19.75
N GLU A 184 3.38 -20.32 -18.89
CA GLU A 184 4.79 -20.56 -19.28
C GLU A 184 4.99 -21.95 -19.88
N ALA A 185 4.46 -22.99 -19.23
CA ALA A 185 4.50 -24.35 -19.78
C ALA A 185 3.81 -24.43 -21.15
N ALA A 186 2.72 -23.69 -21.37
CA ALA A 186 2.06 -23.65 -22.65
C ALA A 186 2.90 -22.95 -23.73
N ASN A 187 3.63 -21.89 -23.39
CA ASN A 187 4.54 -21.22 -24.32
C ASN A 187 5.69 -22.15 -24.77
N GLU A 188 6.17 -23.01 -23.87
CA GLU A 188 7.30 -23.90 -24.13
C GLU A 188 6.90 -25.23 -24.81
N LEU A 189 5.73 -25.78 -24.49
CA LEU A 189 5.37 -27.16 -24.84
C LEU A 189 4.20 -27.29 -25.82
N ALA A 190 3.57 -26.18 -26.23
CA ALA A 190 2.42 -26.24 -27.11
C ALA A 190 2.79 -26.80 -28.49
N VAL A 191 2.00 -27.76 -28.97
CA VAL A 191 2.00 -28.23 -30.35
C VAL A 191 0.64 -27.91 -30.95
N ASP A 192 0.64 -27.19 -32.08
CA ASP A 192 -0.56 -26.61 -32.69
C ASP A 192 -1.43 -25.80 -31.70
N GLY A 193 -0.78 -25.10 -30.78
CA GLY A 193 -1.44 -24.29 -29.75
C GLY A 193 -2.08 -25.10 -28.62
N TRP A 194 -1.80 -26.39 -28.48
CA TRP A 194 -2.29 -27.24 -27.38
C TRP A 194 -1.14 -27.87 -26.62
N THR A 195 -1.27 -27.87 -25.30
CA THR A 195 -0.24 -28.39 -24.39
C THR A 195 -0.77 -29.61 -23.65
N PRO A 196 -0.07 -30.77 -23.70
CA PRO A 196 -0.49 -31.95 -22.94
C PRO A 196 -0.38 -31.69 -21.43
N VAL A 197 -1.47 -31.90 -20.68
CA VAL A 197 -1.54 -31.60 -19.24
C VAL A 197 -0.47 -32.38 -18.45
N ALA A 198 -0.21 -33.63 -18.83
CA ALA A 198 0.81 -34.46 -18.17
C ALA A 198 2.24 -33.97 -18.46
N ALA A 199 2.49 -33.44 -19.65
CA ALA A 199 3.80 -32.86 -20.01
C ALA A 199 4.03 -31.56 -19.25
N ALA A 200 3.03 -30.66 -19.23
CA ALA A 200 3.08 -29.44 -18.44
C ALA A 200 3.29 -29.72 -16.95
N GLY A 201 2.55 -30.68 -16.38
CA GLY A 201 2.72 -31.05 -14.97
C GLY A 201 4.15 -31.49 -14.63
N ARG A 202 4.80 -32.29 -15.50
CA ARG A 202 6.21 -32.67 -15.32
C ARG A 202 7.15 -31.48 -15.45
N TRP A 203 6.97 -30.66 -16.48
CA TRP A 203 7.78 -29.47 -16.72
C TRP A 203 7.70 -28.47 -15.56
N ILE A 204 6.51 -28.28 -14.99
CA ILE A 204 6.30 -27.42 -13.81
C ILE A 204 6.97 -28.02 -12.59
N MET A 205 6.80 -29.32 -12.30
CA MET A 205 7.46 -29.95 -11.14
C MET A 205 8.99 -29.89 -11.20
N GLU A 206 9.58 -29.90 -12.40
CA GLU A 206 11.04 -29.76 -12.58
C GLU A 206 11.56 -28.34 -12.30
N ARG A 207 10.75 -27.30 -12.57
CA ARG A 207 11.19 -25.89 -12.54
C ARG A 207 10.64 -25.09 -11.37
N ASN A 208 9.42 -25.41 -10.94
CA ASN A 208 8.66 -24.72 -9.91
C ASN A 208 7.96 -25.77 -9.00
N PRO A 209 8.72 -26.60 -8.26
CA PRO A 209 8.18 -27.72 -7.46
C PRO A 209 7.22 -27.27 -6.33
N GLU A 210 7.25 -25.99 -5.95
CA GLU A 210 6.34 -25.37 -5.00
C GLU A 210 4.92 -25.14 -5.57
N GLN A 211 4.79 -25.08 -6.90
CA GLN A 211 3.50 -24.91 -7.58
C GLN A 211 2.80 -26.27 -7.72
N GLN A 212 2.01 -26.63 -6.71
CA GLN A 212 1.31 -27.91 -6.68
C GLN A 212 -0.22 -27.71 -6.62
N PRO A 213 -1.03 -28.49 -7.36
CA PRO A 213 -2.48 -28.40 -7.32
C PRO A 213 -3.06 -28.40 -5.90
N LYS A 214 -2.51 -29.23 -5.00
CA LYS A 214 -2.98 -29.34 -3.62
C LYS A 214 -2.90 -28.03 -2.84
N LYS A 215 -1.90 -27.19 -3.13
CA LYS A 215 -1.74 -25.87 -2.50
C LYS A 215 -2.94 -24.96 -2.78
N TYR A 216 -3.58 -25.16 -3.93
CA TYR A 216 -4.74 -24.41 -4.41
C TYR A 216 -6.06 -25.16 -4.17
N GLY A 217 -6.10 -26.13 -3.25
CA GLY A 217 -7.29 -26.94 -2.97
C GLY A 217 -7.68 -27.90 -4.10
N CYS A 218 -6.81 -28.12 -5.09
CA CYS A 218 -7.09 -28.97 -6.25
C CYS A 218 -6.39 -30.34 -6.13
N ALA A 219 -7.10 -31.41 -6.48
CA ALA A 219 -6.56 -32.77 -6.49
C ALA A 219 -5.67 -33.06 -7.71
N SER A 220 -5.81 -32.30 -8.81
CA SER A 220 -5.07 -32.54 -10.05
C SER A 220 -4.90 -31.28 -10.90
N TRP A 221 -3.93 -31.31 -11.82
CA TRP A 221 -3.73 -30.26 -12.83
C TRP A 221 -4.98 -29.98 -13.68
N ARG A 222 -5.78 -31.00 -13.99
CA ARG A 222 -7.04 -30.83 -14.72
C ARG A 222 -8.06 -30.03 -13.92
N GLN A 223 -8.11 -30.23 -12.61
CA GLN A 223 -8.98 -29.47 -11.73
C GLN A 223 -8.54 -28.01 -11.67
N VAL A 224 -7.23 -27.72 -11.59
CA VAL A 224 -6.71 -26.33 -11.64
C VAL A 224 -7.14 -25.62 -12.93
N LEU A 225 -7.02 -26.28 -14.08
CA LEU A 225 -7.44 -25.73 -15.38
C LEU A 225 -8.96 -25.49 -15.44
N HIS A 226 -9.75 -26.34 -14.79
CA HIS A 226 -11.20 -26.19 -14.69
C HIS A 226 -11.61 -25.03 -13.77
N GLU A 227 -11.10 -25.02 -12.53
CA GLU A 227 -11.45 -24.01 -11.52
C GLU A 227 -10.97 -22.61 -11.91
N SER A 228 -9.80 -22.50 -12.55
CA SER A 228 -9.29 -21.20 -13.00
C SER A 228 -10.13 -20.58 -14.11
N ARG A 229 -10.77 -21.38 -14.98
CA ARG A 229 -11.54 -20.94 -16.16
C ARG A 229 -10.75 -20.10 -17.19
N LEU A 230 -9.43 -20.03 -17.04
CA LEU A 230 -8.53 -19.26 -17.92
C LEU A 230 -8.01 -20.09 -19.11
N PHE A 231 -8.35 -21.38 -19.15
CA PHE A 231 -7.88 -22.32 -20.16
C PHE A 231 -9.06 -23.04 -20.82
N GLU A 232 -8.86 -23.45 -22.06
CA GLU A 232 -9.68 -24.47 -22.71
C GLU A 232 -9.06 -25.83 -22.44
N LEU A 233 -9.89 -26.83 -22.07
CA LEU A 233 -9.46 -28.21 -21.83
C LEU A 233 -10.15 -29.15 -22.83
N ARG A 234 -9.39 -29.94 -23.58
CA ARG A 234 -9.92 -30.95 -24.53
C ARG A 234 -9.10 -32.24 -24.48
N CYS A 235 -9.76 -33.38 -24.68
CA CYS A 235 -9.06 -34.63 -24.94
C CYS A 235 -8.67 -34.69 -26.42
N ARG A 236 -7.39 -34.89 -26.71
CA ARG A 236 -6.85 -35.07 -28.07
C ARG A 236 -6.16 -36.42 -28.19
N ASP A 237 -6.09 -36.93 -29.40
CA ASP A 237 -5.25 -38.08 -29.72
C ASP A 237 -3.83 -37.56 -29.98
N LEU A 238 -2.86 -38.06 -29.21
CA LEU A 238 -1.44 -37.82 -29.38
C LEU A 238 -0.78 -39.19 -29.57
N ASP A 239 -0.25 -39.43 -30.77
CA ASP A 239 0.45 -40.68 -31.13
C ASP A 239 -0.34 -41.97 -30.82
N GLY A 240 -1.66 -41.96 -31.00
CA GLY A 240 -2.54 -43.11 -30.75
C GLY A 240 -3.03 -43.23 -29.31
N GLN A 241 -2.72 -42.26 -28.43
CA GLN A 241 -3.19 -42.22 -27.05
C GLN A 241 -4.03 -40.96 -26.78
N ARG A 242 -5.18 -41.15 -26.13
CA ARG A 242 -6.02 -40.03 -25.68
C ARG A 242 -5.38 -39.31 -24.50
N ALA A 243 -4.94 -38.08 -24.71
CA ALA A 243 -4.37 -37.21 -23.69
C ALA A 243 -5.23 -35.95 -23.47
N ALA A 244 -5.36 -35.53 -22.21
CA ALA A 244 -5.93 -34.22 -21.92
C ALA A 244 -4.91 -33.14 -22.29
N CYS A 245 -5.34 -32.19 -23.12
CA CYS A 245 -4.56 -31.05 -23.58
C CYS A 245 -5.29 -29.76 -23.24
N TYR A 246 -4.54 -28.69 -22.98
CA TYR A 246 -5.09 -27.39 -22.71
C TYR A 246 -4.50 -26.30 -23.60
N ARG A 247 -5.24 -25.20 -23.72
CA ARG A 247 -4.82 -23.99 -24.43
C ARG A 247 -5.23 -22.78 -23.59
N VAL A 248 -4.40 -21.73 -23.57
CA VAL A 248 -4.74 -20.45 -22.94
C VAL A 248 -5.93 -19.83 -23.69
N ARG A 249 -6.95 -19.35 -22.97
CA ARG A 249 -8.04 -18.60 -23.62
C ARG A 249 -7.49 -17.25 -24.09
N ALA A 250 -7.93 -16.80 -25.27
CA ALA A 250 -7.73 -15.41 -25.65
C ALA A 250 -8.50 -14.53 -24.66
N GLU A 251 -7.84 -13.46 -24.19
CA GLU A 251 -8.45 -12.42 -23.37
C GLU A 251 -9.50 -11.63 -24.16
#